data_AF-A0A1H0X0S7-F1
#
_entry.id   AF-A0A1H0X0S7-F1
#
_cell.length_a   1.000
_cell.length_b   1.000
_cell.length_c   1.000
_cell.angle_alpha   90.00
_cell.angle_beta   90.00
_cell.angle_gamma   90.00
#
_symmetry.space_group_name_H-M   'P 1'
#
loop_
_entity.id
_entity.type
_entity.pdbx_description
1 polymer ?
#
loop_
_entity_poly.entity_id
_entity_poly.type
_entity_poly.pdbx_seq_one_letter_code
_entity_poly.pdbx_strand_id
1 'polypeptide(L)' 'MTSSYIIDWIPGQGEDFYTILINTDRIVKVEVERESKSVVQVDDPITLIEYKKGLSKINQIKLAVAIDLAQKAK' A
#
# COMPACT_ATOMS: atom_id res chain seq x y z
N MET A 1 -13.46 8.59 9.64
CA MET A 1 -12.84 9.03 8.38
C MET A 1 -12.08 7.85 7.79
N THR A 2 -12.26 7.52 6.52
CA THR A 2 -11.48 6.46 5.85
C THR A 2 -10.20 7.08 5.31
N SER A 3 -9.05 6.56 5.69
CA SER A 3 -7.74 7.07 5.23
C SER A 3 -7.02 6.01 4.39
N SER A 4 -6.21 6.44 3.44
CA SER A 4 -5.42 5.54 2.60
C SER A 4 -4.08 6.16 2.27
N TYR A 5 -2.99 5.39 2.46
CA TYR A 5 -1.62 5.86 2.23
C TYR A 5 -0.89 4.91 1.32
N ILE A 6 -0.26 5.44 0.27
CA ILE A 6 0.68 4.69 -0.56
C ILE A 6 1.96 4.52 0.26
N ILE A 7 2.32 3.29 0.58
CA ILE A 7 3.52 2.96 1.37
C ILE A 7 4.64 2.39 0.51
N ASP A 8 4.34 1.94 -0.70
CA ASP A 8 5.35 1.59 -1.69
C ASP A 8 4.81 1.79 -3.10
N TRP A 9 5.72 2.10 -4.02
CA TRP A 9 5.42 2.22 -5.44
C TRP A 9 6.61 1.68 -6.24
N ILE A 10 6.32 0.77 -7.15
CA ILE A 10 7.32 0.18 -8.04
C ILE A 10 6.85 0.38 -9.49
N PRO A 11 7.64 1.06 -10.33
CA PRO A 11 7.33 1.17 -11.75
C PRO A 11 7.60 -0.16 -12.46
N GLY A 12 6.60 -0.66 -13.20
CA GLY A 12 6.70 -1.80 -14.11
C GLY A 12 6.89 -1.41 -15.58
N GLN A 13 6.68 -2.38 -16.48
CA GLN A 13 6.68 -2.16 -17.93
C GLN A 13 5.28 -1.79 -18.40
N GLY A 14 4.96 -0.49 -18.36
CA GLY A 14 3.65 0.01 -18.75
C GLY A 14 2.66 0.10 -17.59
N GLU A 15 2.92 -0.59 -16.48
CA GLU A 15 2.12 -0.53 -15.25
C GLU A 15 2.87 0.11 -14.07
N ASP A 16 2.11 0.48 -13.06
CA ASP A 16 2.57 0.88 -11.74
C ASP A 16 1.98 -0.02 -10.66
N PHE A 17 2.84 -0.56 -9.81
CA PHE A 17 2.46 -1.39 -8.67
C PHE A 17 2.46 -0.53 -7.41
N TYR A 18 1.29 -0.37 -6.80
CA TYR A 18 1.12 0.35 -5.55
C TYR A 18 0.87 -0.61 -4.40
N THR A 19 1.54 -0.38 -3.27
CA THR A 19 1.15 -0.96 -1.98
C THR A 19 0.51 0.12 -1.13
N ILE A 20 -0.72 -0.12 -0.68
CA ILE A 20 -1.56 0.88 -0.02
C ILE A 20 -1.96 0.37 1.36
N LEU A 21 -1.75 1.19 2.38
CA LEU A 21 -2.34 1.02 3.70
C LEU A 21 -3.74 1.63 3.69
N ILE A 22 -4.76 0.85 4.01
CA ILE A 22 -6.14 1.31 4.18
C ILE A 22 -6.44 1.37 5.67
N ASN A 23 -6.90 2.54 6.12
CA ASN A 23 -7.08 2.92 7.50
C ASN A 23 -5.78 2.70 8.29
N THR A 24 -5.72 1.65 9.11
CA THR A 24 -4.57 1.33 9.96
C THR A 24 -4.31 -0.16 10.06
N ASP A 25 -5.04 -1.02 9.34
CA ASP A 25 -5.10 -2.46 9.62
C ASP A 25 -5.03 -3.36 8.38
N ARG A 26 -5.23 -2.82 7.18
CA ARG A 26 -5.26 -3.59 5.93
C ARG A 26 -4.26 -3.05 4.92
N ILE A 27 -3.61 -3.96 4.20
CA ILE A 27 -2.78 -3.65 3.04
C ILE A 27 -3.46 -4.18 1.79
N VAL A 28 -3.48 -3.37 0.75
CA VAL A 28 -3.92 -3.76 -0.59
C VAL A 28 -2.81 -3.47 -1.57
N LYS A 29 -2.62 -4.39 -2.53
CA LYS A 29 -1.74 -4.17 -3.67
C LYS A 29 -2.61 -3.94 -4.90
N VAL A 30 -2.24 -2.92 -5.66
CA VAL A 30 -2.97 -2.50 -6.84
C VAL A 30 -1.99 -2.35 -7.99
N GLU A 31 -2.40 -2.85 -9.14
CA GLU A 31 -1.70 -2.66 -10.40
C GLU A 31 -2.52 -1.71 -11.27
N VAL A 32 -1.86 -0.66 -11.75
CA VAL A 32 -2.47 0.38 -12.57
C VAL A 32 -1.72 0.49 -13.89
N GLU A 33 -2.41 0.34 -15.00
CA GLU A 33 -1.82 0.55 -16.32
C GLU A 33 -1.74 2.06 -16.59
N ARG A 34 -0.59 2.53 -17.07
CA ARG A 34 -0.27 3.96 -17.14
C ARG A 34 -0.96 4.71 -18.27
N GLU A 35 -1.17 4.07 -19.41
CA GLU A 35 -1.68 4.72 -20.62
C GLU A 35 -3.19 4.98 -20.51
N SER A 36 -3.94 3.93 -20.20
CA SER A 36 -5.37 3.92 -19.90
C SER A 36 -5.71 4.46 -18.51
N LYS A 37 -4.75 4.51 -17.58
CA LYS A 37 -4.95 4.90 -16.17
C LYS A 37 -5.98 4.03 -15.45
N SER A 38 -6.11 2.78 -15.89
CA SER A 38 -7.08 1.84 -15.35
C SER A 38 -6.44 0.92 -14.32
N VAL A 39 -7.23 0.51 -13.32
CA VAL A 39 -6.82 -0.52 -12.39
C VAL A 39 -6.96 -1.87 -13.09
N VAL A 40 -5.83 -2.54 -13.30
CA VAL A 40 -5.78 -3.84 -13.99
C VAL A 40 -6.03 -4.97 -13.00
N GLN A 41 -5.46 -4.85 -11.80
CA GLN A 41 -5.57 -5.87 -10.77
C GLN A 41 -5.62 -5.23 -9.38
N VAL A 42 -6.44 -5.81 -8.51
CA VAL A 42 -6.47 -5.54 -7.07
C VAL A 42 -6.34 -6.87 -6.37
N ASP A 43 -5.26 -7.04 -5.61
CA ASP A 43 -5.09 -8.23 -4.78
C ASP A 43 -6.04 -8.19 -3.58
N ASP A 44 -6.42 -9.36 -3.08
CA ASP A 44 -7.20 -9.47 -1.85
C ASP A 44 -6.50 -8.75 -0.69
N PRO A 45 -7.22 -7.97 0.13
CA PRO A 45 -6.63 -7.27 1.26
C PRO A 45 -6.00 -8.24 2.26
N ILE A 46 -4.75 -7.98 2.64
CA ILE A 46 -4.04 -8.74 3.66
C ILE A 46 -3.91 -7.95 4.96
N THR A 47 -3.75 -8.66 6.07
CA THR A 47 -3.55 -8.02 7.38
C THR A 47 -2.13 -7.44 7.51
N LEU A 48 -1.94 -6.50 8.46
CA LEU A 48 -0.60 -6.02 8.81
C LEU A 48 0.34 -7.13 9.28
N ILE A 49 -0.19 -8.16 9.95
CA ILE A 49 0.62 -9.27 10.47
C ILE A 49 1.21 -10.06 9.30
N GLU A 50 0.40 -10.33 8.28
CA GLU A 50 0.84 -11.02 7.06
C GLU A 50 1.83 -10.18 6.28
N TYR A 51 1.53 -8.89 6.07
CA TYR A 51 2.41 -7.99 5.33
C TYR A 51 3.79 -7.80 5.98
N LYS A 52 3.87 -7.83 7.32
CA LYS A 52 5.15 -7.70 8.04
C LYS A 52 6.06 -8.92 7.89
N LYS A 53 5.56 -10.08 7.47
CA LYS A 53 6.38 -11.30 7.30
C LYS A 53 7.37 -11.08 6.15
N GLY A 54 8.67 -11.09 6.48
CA GLY A 54 9.73 -10.89 5.48
C GLY A 54 9.89 -9.44 5.00
N LEU A 55 9.24 -8.48 5.65
CA LEU A 55 9.31 -7.08 5.25
C LEU A 55 10.69 -6.49 5.56
N SER A 56 11.33 -5.84 4.58
CA SER A 56 12.63 -5.19 4.78
C SER A 56 12.56 -4.08 5.84
N LYS A 57 13.70 -3.74 6.47
CA LYS A 57 13.77 -2.64 7.45
C LYS A 57 13.23 -1.32 6.89
N ILE A 58 13.53 -1.02 5.63
CA ILE A 58 13.06 0.21 4.96
C ILE A 58 11.53 0.20 4.88
N ASN A 59 10.93 -0.90 4.44
CA ASN A 59 9.48 -0.99 4.30
C ASN A 59 8.75 -1.07 5.66
N GLN A 60 9.40 -1.60 6.70
CA GLN A 60 8.89 -1.50 8.08
C GLN A 60 8.81 -0.05 8.56
N ILE A 61 9.81 0.78 8.26
CA ILE A 61 9.81 2.21 8.61
C ILE A 61 8.71 2.95 7.84
N LYS A 62 8.60 2.74 6.52
CA LYS A 62 7.52 3.35 5.71
C LYS A 62 6.14 3.02 6.26
N LEU A 63 5.91 1.75 6.63
CA LEU A 63 4.67 1.30 7.24
C LEU A 63 4.39 1.99 8.59
N ALA A 64 5.40 2.09 9.45
CA ALA A 64 5.25 2.75 10.75
C ALA A 64 4.87 4.24 10.60
N VAL A 65 5.52 4.94 9.66
CA VAL A 65 5.20 6.34 9.34
C VAL A 65 3.77 6.47 8.83
N ALA A 66 3.34 5.60 7.91
CA ALA A 66 1.98 5.63 7.38
C ALA A 66 0.91 5.39 8.45
N ILE A 67 1.16 4.48 9.40
CA ILE A 67 0.26 4.23 10.53
C ILE A 67 0.18 5.46 11.46
N ASP A 68 1.31 6.08 11.78
CA ASP A 68 1.35 7.29 12.61
C ASP A 68 0.56 8.45 11.97
N LEU A 69 0.72 8.66 10.66
CA LEU A 69 -0.05 9.65 9.91
C LEU A 69 -1.55 9.34 9.91
N ALA A 70 -1.92 8.06 9.70
CA ALA A 70 -3.31 7.63 9.71
C ALA A 70 -4.00 7.83 11.06
N GLN A 71 -3.27 7.65 12.16
CA GLN A 71 -3.78 7.85 13.51
C GLN A 71 -3.95 9.33 13.86
N LYS A 72 -3.10 10.21 13.33
CA LYS A 72 -3.19 11.67 13.50
C LYS A 72 -4.30 12.33 12.67
N ALA A 73 -4.75 11.67 11.61
CA ALA A 73 -5.84 12.13 10.75
C ALA A 73 -7.24 11.76 11.30
N LYS A 74 -7.32 11.08 12.44
CA LYS A 74 -8.55 10.71 13.15
C LYS A 74 -9.04 11.85 14.04
#